data_AF-A0A7J2WPW9-F1
#
_entry.id   AF-A0A7J2WPW9-F1
#
_cell.length_a   1.000
_cell.length_b   1.000
_cell.length_c   1.000
_cell.angle_alpha   90.00
_cell.angle_beta   90.00
_cell.angle_gamma   90.00
#
_symmetry.space_group_name_H-M   'P 1'
#
loop_
_entity.id
_entity.type
_entity.pdbx_description
1 polymer ?
#
loop_
_entity_poly.entity_id
_entity_poly.type
_entity_poly.pdbx_seq_one_letter_code
_entity_poly.pdbx_strand_id
1 'polypeptide(L)' 'MLGPKRLTRFERVRIISVRAQQIATGSPLFLEENEIPEGLTDPIELAKLELEKGKLPILIGRKEGGRVSLINIERLLRGE' A
#
# COMPACT_ATOMS: atom_id res chain seq x y z
N MET A 1 -7.14 5.73 17.31
CA MET A 1 -6.89 5.85 15.86
C MET A 1 -8.08 6.56 15.23
N LEU A 2 -7.88 7.46 14.27
CA LEU A 2 -9.00 8.06 13.52
C LEU A 2 -9.46 7.10 12.41
N GLY A 3 -10.77 6.94 12.23
CA GLY A 3 -11.37 6.09 11.21
C GLY A 3 -11.29 4.57 11.49
N PRO A 4 -11.67 3.73 10.52
CA PRO A 4 -11.81 2.28 10.69
C PRO A 4 -10.46 1.57 10.88
N LYS A 5 -10.44 0.44 11.60
CA LYS A 5 -9.23 -0.37 11.84
C LYS A 5 -8.56 -0.96 10.59
N ARG A 6 -9.25 -0.91 9.44
CA ARG A 6 -8.75 -1.43 8.16
C ARG A 6 -8.57 -0.32 7.14
N LEU A 7 -7.78 -0.60 6.10
CA LEU A 7 -7.74 0.22 4.90
C LEU A 7 -9.14 0.33 4.29
N THR A 8 -9.59 1.54 4.05
CA THR A 8 -10.78 1.79 3.24
C THR A 8 -10.50 1.42 1.79
N ARG A 9 -11.56 1.15 1.01
CA ARG A 9 -11.42 0.92 -0.44
C ARG A 9 -10.73 2.08 -1.14
N PHE A 10 -10.99 3.32 -0.72
CA PHE A 10 -10.40 4.52 -1.30
C PHE A 10 -8.90 4.63 -1.00
N GLU A 11 -8.49 4.36 0.24
CA GLU A 11 -7.07 4.33 0.62
C GLU A 11 -6.34 3.23 -0.16
N ARG A 12 -6.91 2.01 -0.19
CA ARG A 12 -6.33 0.88 -0.92
C ARG A 12 -6.12 1.21 -2.40
N VAL A 13 -7.16 1.73 -3.08
CA VAL A 13 -7.06 2.10 -4.50
C VAL A 13 -6.00 3.19 -4.69
N ARG A 14 -5.99 4.24 -3.86
CA ARG A 14 -5.02 5.34 -4.00
C ARG A 14 -3.57 4.87 -3.85
N ILE A 15 -3.30 3.98 -2.90
CA ILE A 15 -1.97 3.40 -2.68
C ILE A 15 -1.54 2.61 -3.92
N ILE A 16 -2.40 1.72 -4.41
CA ILE A 16 -2.12 0.92 -5.61
C ILE A 16 -1.89 1.82 -6.82
N SER A 17 -2.72 2.83 -7.04
CA SER A 17 -2.58 3.73 -8.20
C SER A 17 -1.25 4.48 -8.20
N VAL A 18 -0.88 5.08 -7.06
CA VAL A 18 0.38 5.82 -6.95
C VAL A 18 1.57 4.87 -7.07
N ARG A 19 1.48 3.68 -6.46
CA ARG A 19 2.56 2.72 -6.48
C ARG A 19 2.77 2.10 -7.86
N ALA A 20 1.70 1.74 -8.57
CA ALA A 20 1.76 1.26 -9.95
C ALA A 20 2.43 2.29 -10.87
N GLN A 21 2.14 3.57 -10.68
CA GLN A 21 2.81 4.64 -11.42
C GLN A 21 4.32 4.67 -11.12
N GLN A 22 4.72 4.55 -9.86
CA GLN A 22 6.14 4.52 -9.49
C GLN A 22 6.87 3.35 -10.17
N ILE A 23 6.27 2.15 -10.15
CA ILE A 23 6.82 0.96 -10.80
C ILE A 23 6.94 1.19 -12.32
N ALA A 24 5.90 1.75 -12.96
CA ALA A 24 5.93 2.07 -14.39
C ALA A 24 7.03 3.08 -14.76
N THR A 25 7.41 3.96 -13.82
CA THR A 25 8.54 4.90 -13.99
C THR A 25 9.91 4.31 -13.63
N GLY A 26 10.00 3.01 -13.35
CA GLY A 26 11.25 2.32 -13.04
C GLY A 26 11.66 2.35 -11.56
N SER A 27 10.74 2.66 -10.64
CA SER A 27 11.00 2.48 -9.21
C SER A 27 11.26 1.01 -8.90
N PRO A 28 12.26 0.67 -8.07
CA PRO A 28 12.48 -0.70 -7.61
C PRO A 28 11.28 -1.20 -6.79
N LEU A 29 11.07 -2.51 -6.80
CA LEU A 29 10.08 -3.21 -5.98
C LEU A 29 10.62 -3.45 -4.57
N PHE A 30 9.73 -3.49 -3.58
CA PHE A 30 9.99 -3.88 -2.19
C PHE A 30 9.69 -5.37 -1.95
N LEU A 31 9.78 -6.18 -3.01
CA LEU A 31 9.57 -7.63 -3.00
C LEU A 31 10.90 -8.32 -3.31
N GLU A 32 11.12 -9.47 -2.69
CA GLU A 32 12.21 -10.37 -3.10
C GLU A 32 11.81 -11.14 -4.38
N GLU A 33 12.79 -11.64 -5.13
CA GLU A 33 12.53 -12.36 -6.41
C GLU A 33 11.61 -13.57 -6.23
N ASN A 34 11.75 -14.31 -5.13
CA ASN A 34 10.91 -15.47 -4.81
C ASN A 34 9.48 -15.09 -4.40
N GLU A 35 9.20 -13.81 -4.19
CA GLU A 35 7.88 -13.30 -3.86
C GLU A 35 7.07 -12.89 -5.10
N ILE A 36 7.72 -12.75 -6.25
CA ILE A 36 7.12 -12.32 -7.52
C ILE A 36 6.76 -13.57 -8.34
N PRO A 37 5.48 -13.79 -8.67
CA PRO A 37 5.08 -14.88 -9.55
C PRO A 37 5.75 -14.81 -10.92
N GLU A 38 6.12 -15.96 -11.48
CA GLU A 38 6.74 -16.03 -12.82
C GLU A 38 5.86 -15.34 -13.87
N GLY A 39 6.48 -14.47 -14.67
CA GLY A 39 5.80 -13.73 -15.74
C GLY A 39 4.95 -12.53 -15.28
N LEU A 40 4.89 -12.24 -13.97
CA LEU A 40 4.17 -11.06 -13.48
C LEU A 40 4.97 -9.78 -13.74
N THR A 41 4.53 -9.00 -14.73
CA THR A 41 5.17 -7.73 -15.11
C THR A 41 4.25 -6.52 -15.04
N ASP A 42 2.95 -6.75 -14.84
CA ASP A 42 1.97 -5.66 -14.76
C ASP A 42 2.20 -4.80 -13.50
N PRO A 43 2.42 -3.48 -13.64
CA PRO A 43 2.70 -2.60 -12.50
C PRO A 43 1.57 -2.53 -11.46
N ILE A 44 0.31 -2.72 -11.87
CA ILE A 44 -0.83 -2.66 -10.96
C ILE A 44 -0.86 -3.93 -10.11
N GLU A 45 -0.65 -5.09 -10.71
CA GLU A 45 -0.58 -6.36 -9.99
C GLU A 45 0.64 -6.42 -9.06
N LEU A 46 1.80 -5.90 -9.50
CA LEU A 46 2.98 -5.78 -8.63
C LEU A 46 2.73 -4.86 -7.44
N ALA A 47 2.08 -3.70 -7.65
CA ALA A 47 1.71 -2.79 -6.57
C ALA A 47 0.70 -3.40 -5.58
N LYS A 48 -0.26 -4.20 -6.07
CA LYS A 48 -1.18 -4.96 -5.22
C LYS A 48 -0.43 -5.96 -4.36
N LEU A 49 0.49 -6.71 -4.96
CA LEU A 49 1.30 -7.72 -4.28
C LEU A 49 2.17 -7.11 -3.18
N GLU A 50 2.83 -5.97 -3.44
CA GLU A 50 3.58 -5.22 -2.44
C GLU A 50 2.69 -4.77 -1.26
N LEU A 51 1.49 -4.29 -1.56
CA LEU A 51 0.53 -3.86 -0.56
C LEU A 51 0.03 -5.03 0.28
N GLU A 52 -0.29 -6.17 -0.34
CA GLU A 52 -0.79 -7.37 0.34
C GLU A 52 0.27 -7.98 1.26
N LYS A 53 1.54 -7.96 0.84
CA LYS A 53 2.68 -8.39 1.66
C LYS A 53 3.09 -7.37 2.72
N GLY A 54 2.48 -6.17 2.73
CA GLY A 54 2.73 -5.12 3.72
C GLY A 54 4.15 -4.53 3.65
N LYS A 55 4.81 -4.63 2.48
CA LYS A 55 6.22 -4.23 2.31
C LYS A 55 6.41 -2.74 2.02
N LEU A 56 5.34 -2.01 1.72
CA LEU A 56 5.40 -0.59 1.38
C LEU A 56 5.76 0.26 2.61
N PRO A 57 6.85 1.04 2.59
CA PRO A 57 7.28 1.87 3.72
C PRO A 57 6.50 3.20 3.77
N ILE A 58 5.18 3.13 3.93
CA ILE A 58 4.29 4.30 3.94
C ILE A 58 3.40 4.36 5.19
N LEU A 59 3.00 5.58 5.53
CA LEU A 59 2.02 5.86 6.59
C LEU A 59 0.73 6.40 5.97
N ILE A 60 -0.40 5.99 6.53
CA ILE A 60 -1.72 6.53 6.18
C ILE A 60 -2.05 7.69 7.11
N GLY A 61 -2.13 8.88 6.53
CA GLY A 61 -2.59 10.09 7.21
C GLY A 61 -4.11 10.23 7.11
N ARG A 62 -4.82 10.14 8.23
CA ARG A 62 -6.25 10.44 8.32
C ARG A 62 -6.47 11.77 9.05
N LYS A 63 -7.29 12.65 8.46
CA LYS A 63 -7.61 13.96 9.02
C LYS A 63 -9.10 14.09 9.27
N GLU A 64 -9.47 14.51 10.47
CA GLU A 64 -10.86 14.78 10.85
C GLU A 64 -10.92 15.95 11.84
N GLY A 65 -11.64 17.02 11.50
CA GLY A 65 -11.88 18.14 12.42
C GLY A 65 -10.61 18.79 13.00
N GLY A 66 -9.53 18.87 12.21
CA GLY A 66 -8.23 19.40 12.64
C GLY A 66 -7.29 18.39 13.31
N ARG A 67 -7.79 17.21 13.69
CA ARG A 67 -6.95 16.10 14.19
C ARG A 67 -6.33 15.33 13.04
N VAL A 68 -5.07 14.94 13.18
CA VAL A 68 -4.35 14.10 12.21
C VAL A 68 -3.84 12.85 12.91
N SER A 69 -4.07 11.69 12.30
CA SER A 69 -3.55 10.40 12.75
C SER A 69 -2.66 9.84 11.66
N LEU A 70 -1.40 9.56 11.98
CA LEU A 70 -0.49 8.80 11.12
C LEU A 70 -0.52 7.35 11.55
N ILE A 71 -0.81 6.44 10.61
CA ILE A 71 -1.05 5.03 10.91
C ILE A 71 -0.14 4.20 10.02
N ASN A 72 0.61 3.27 10.61
CA ASN A 72 1.40 2.32 9.84
C ASN A 72 0.48 1.38 9.06
N ILE A 73 0.80 1.16 7.79
CA ILE A 73 -0.02 0.35 6.90
C ILE A 73 -0.17 -1.10 7.36
N GLU A 74 0.86 -1.69 7.98
CA GLU A 74 0.82 -3.04 8.52
C GLU A 74 -0.28 -3.20 9.57
N ARG A 75 -0.47 -2.19 10.44
CA ARG A 75 -1.55 -2.20 11.43
C ARG A 75 -2.92 -2.25 10.77
N LEU A 76 -3.10 -1.46 9.70
CA LEU A 76 -4.35 -1.42 8.94
C LEU A 76 -4.61 -2.70 8.13
N LEU A 77 -3.55 -3.41 7.71
CA LEU A 77 -3.65 -4.70 7.03
C LEU A 77 -4.04 -5.81 8.00
N ARG A 78 -3.49 -5.81 9.22
CA ARG A 78 -3.86 -6.75 10.30
C ARG A 78 -5.25 -6.46 10.88
N GLY A 79 -5.74 -5.23 10.72
CA GLY A 79 -7.04 -4.80 11.25
C GLY A 79 -7.01 -4.52 12.76
N GLU A 80 -5.84 -4.12 13.28
CA GLU A 80 -5.58 -3.89 14.71
C GLU A 80 -5.94 -2.46 15.16
#